data_AF-L2G0T8-F1
#
_entry.id   AF-L2G0T8-F1
#
_cell.length_a   1.000
_cell.length_b   1.000
_cell.length_c   1.000
_cell.angle_alpha   90.00
_cell.angle_beta   90.00
_cell.angle_gamma   90.00
#
_symmetry.space_group_name_H-M   'P 1'
#
loop_
_entity.id
_entity.type
_entity.pdbx_description
1 polymer ?
#
loop_
_entity_poly.entity_id
_entity_poly.type
_entity_poly.pdbx_seq_one_letter_code
_entity_poly.pdbx_strand_id
1 'polypeptide(L)'
;MIWFQGGPGGSSLHGMLYENGPCLSDGANGTEFNPNSWTEHFNIIYLDRPAGVGFSYVDDYSDETSYPSRAEESALDIISFIKLFYEAFPDFADADLHLAGESYAGRYIPSIASTILEYNDFLTSAPDVKAALATIPLRSSMLGNPWISPAEQLVSMYDVSCFPYRDQFDTHLDPEDCARALKAVDRCEAVARACALGDDDPVLCAQPKKLCQDDFIGIFAYVTRSYYDRRLRNCPGPRDCYPDIAKMVDVLNSDTVFRDQLEVPTQTGGRKKGWDMMSPLIERRYFESGDFYTPAIKDLQKILDHSQTYIRSRWQGVVDVLVYVGVADIICNAEGVLEGLKKVRWAGRTPFRASPWQELPWNASKGVHGGRIKNTTGLWLAEIEEAGHM
;
A
#
# COMPACT_ATOMS: atom_id res chain seq x y z
N MET A 1 -12.07 7.28 -6.82
CA MET A 1 -11.05 6.55 -6.05
C MET A 1 -9.80 6.43 -6.89
N ILE A 2 -8.62 6.56 -6.29
CA ILE A 2 -7.35 6.17 -6.93
C ILE A 2 -6.82 4.95 -6.19
N TRP A 3 -6.54 3.88 -6.93
CA TRP A 3 -5.94 2.65 -6.41
C TRP A 3 -4.43 2.66 -6.63
N PHE A 4 -3.68 2.33 -5.57
CA PHE A 4 -2.24 2.22 -5.58
C PHE A 4 -1.80 0.82 -5.15
N GLN A 5 -1.11 0.13 -6.04
CA GLN A 5 -0.37 -1.06 -5.65
C GLN A 5 0.93 -0.66 -4.91
N GLY A 6 1.47 -1.57 -4.11
CA GLY A 6 2.62 -1.36 -3.26
C GLY A 6 3.97 -1.65 -3.94
N GLY A 7 4.69 -2.65 -3.41
CA GLY A 7 6.07 -2.96 -3.81
C GLY A 7 7.08 -2.58 -2.71
N PRO A 8 7.84 -1.47 -2.85
CA PRO A 8 7.68 -0.34 -3.76
C PRO A 8 7.97 -0.65 -5.22
N GLY A 9 7.26 0.02 -6.13
CA GLY A 9 7.44 -0.13 -7.57
C GLY A 9 6.48 -1.11 -8.24
N GLY A 10 5.39 -1.50 -7.56
CA GLY A 10 4.35 -2.37 -8.11
C GLY A 10 3.34 -1.61 -8.97
N SER A 11 2.98 -2.17 -10.12
CA SER A 11 1.98 -1.60 -11.03
C SER A 11 0.57 -1.75 -10.47
N SER A 12 -0.22 -0.68 -10.55
CA SER A 12 -1.62 -0.69 -10.11
C SER A 12 -2.54 -1.45 -11.06
N LEU A 13 -2.06 -1.80 -12.27
CA LEU A 13 -2.77 -2.71 -13.15
C LEU A 13 -2.84 -4.13 -12.59
N HIS A 14 -1.97 -4.48 -11.63
CA HIS A 14 -2.12 -5.70 -10.83
C HIS A 14 -3.47 -5.72 -10.11
N GLY A 15 -3.79 -4.67 -9.35
CA GLY A 15 -5.09 -4.58 -8.68
C GLY A 15 -6.27 -4.56 -9.63
N MET A 16 -6.09 -3.97 -10.81
CA MET A 16 -7.13 -3.94 -11.85
C MET A 16 -7.42 -5.34 -12.42
N LEU A 17 -6.38 -6.12 -12.73
CA LEU A 17 -6.53 -7.37 -13.47
C LEU A 17 -6.46 -8.63 -12.60
N TYR A 18 -6.18 -8.49 -11.30
CA TYR A 18 -6.03 -9.62 -10.40
C TYR A 18 -6.89 -9.54 -9.14
N GLU A 19 -7.21 -8.33 -8.66
CA GLU A 19 -7.84 -8.15 -7.35
C GLU A 19 -9.26 -7.59 -7.48
N ASN A 20 -9.41 -6.27 -7.66
CA ASN A 20 -10.67 -5.56 -7.44
C ASN A 20 -11.23 -4.85 -8.68
N GLY A 21 -10.53 -4.93 -9.81
CA GLY A 21 -11.04 -4.36 -11.07
C GLY A 21 -12.17 -5.17 -11.71
N PRO A 22 -12.80 -4.61 -12.76
CA PRO A 22 -14.01 -5.16 -13.36
C PRO A 22 -13.76 -6.44 -14.17
N CYS A 23 -12.52 -6.68 -14.55
CA CYS A 23 -12.12 -7.73 -15.47
C CYS A 23 -10.81 -8.37 -14.98
N LEU A 24 -10.84 -9.64 -14.58
CA LEU A 24 -9.65 -10.36 -14.09
C LEU A 24 -8.99 -11.14 -15.23
N SER A 25 -7.67 -11.23 -15.24
CA SER A 25 -6.93 -11.96 -16.27
C SER A 25 -7.11 -13.47 -16.14
N ASP A 26 -7.50 -14.14 -17.23
CA ASP A 26 -7.67 -15.60 -17.30
C ASP A 26 -6.44 -16.33 -17.90
N GLY A 27 -5.49 -15.57 -18.47
CA GLY A 27 -4.28 -16.03 -19.12
C GLY A 27 -4.42 -16.84 -20.41
N ALA A 28 -5.65 -17.10 -20.86
CA ALA A 28 -5.88 -17.95 -22.01
C ALA A 28 -6.15 -17.15 -23.29
N ASN A 29 -6.87 -16.02 -23.21
CA ASN A 29 -7.09 -15.08 -24.32
C ASN A 29 -7.87 -13.80 -23.93
N GLY A 30 -7.91 -13.42 -22.65
CA GLY A 30 -8.56 -12.16 -22.28
C GLY A 30 -8.74 -11.97 -20.79
N THR A 31 -9.94 -11.49 -20.44
CA THR A 31 -10.33 -11.20 -19.07
C THR A 31 -11.74 -11.71 -18.82
N GLU A 32 -12.00 -12.15 -17.59
CA GLU A 32 -13.32 -12.56 -17.11
C GLU A 32 -13.93 -11.48 -16.22
N PHE A 33 -15.25 -11.29 -16.31
CA PHE A 33 -15.95 -10.32 -15.49
C PHE A 33 -15.84 -10.65 -14.00
N ASN A 34 -15.46 -9.66 -13.20
CA ASN A 34 -15.40 -9.75 -11.74
C ASN A 34 -16.76 -9.35 -11.12
N PRO A 35 -17.55 -10.30 -10.59
CA PRO A 35 -18.83 -9.97 -9.97
C PRO A 35 -18.69 -9.20 -8.65
N ASN A 36 -17.48 -9.12 -8.09
CA ASN A 36 -17.17 -8.42 -6.84
C ASN A 36 -16.30 -7.18 -7.08
N SER A 37 -16.31 -6.63 -8.30
CA SER A 37 -15.49 -5.46 -8.60
C SER A 37 -15.86 -4.26 -7.75
N TRP A 38 -14.84 -3.51 -7.32
CA TRP A 38 -15.04 -2.26 -6.61
C TRP A 38 -15.59 -1.15 -7.52
N THR A 39 -15.58 -1.34 -8.84
CA THR A 39 -16.17 -0.36 -9.77
C THR A 39 -17.70 -0.28 -9.66
N GLU A 40 -18.34 -1.24 -8.99
CA GLU A 40 -19.78 -1.19 -8.66
C GLU A 40 -20.10 -0.10 -7.62
N HIS A 41 -19.09 0.38 -6.89
CA HIS A 41 -19.23 1.39 -5.84
C HIS A 41 -18.39 2.64 -6.06
N PHE A 42 -17.35 2.58 -6.90
CA PHE A 42 -16.44 3.68 -7.16
C PHE A 42 -16.10 3.84 -8.64
N ASN A 43 -15.91 5.08 -9.09
CA ASN A 43 -15.07 5.33 -10.26
C ASN A 43 -13.60 5.17 -9.83
N ILE A 44 -12.86 4.22 -10.41
CA ILE A 44 -11.50 3.87 -9.97
C ILE A 44 -10.48 4.26 -11.04
N ILE A 45 -9.43 4.95 -10.61
CA ILE A 45 -8.21 5.19 -11.39
C ILE A 45 -7.13 4.24 -10.86
N TYR A 46 -6.72 3.28 -11.68
CA TYR A 46 -5.55 2.44 -11.41
C TYR A 46 -4.31 3.15 -11.91
N LEU A 47 -3.53 3.74 -11.00
CA LEU A 47 -2.42 4.60 -11.37
C LEU A 47 -1.07 3.91 -11.17
N ASP A 48 -0.35 3.68 -12.26
CA ASP A 48 1.06 3.28 -12.20
C ASP A 48 1.91 4.43 -11.66
N ARG A 49 2.46 4.22 -10.47
CA ARG A 49 3.29 5.22 -9.80
C ARG A 49 4.30 4.53 -8.88
N PRO A 50 5.46 5.16 -8.62
CA PRO A 50 6.02 6.37 -9.23
C PRO A 50 6.31 6.23 -10.74
N ALA A 51 6.73 7.32 -11.40
CA ALA A 51 7.27 7.21 -12.76
C ALA A 51 8.38 6.14 -12.80
N GLY A 52 8.38 5.28 -13.82
CA GLY A 52 9.23 4.08 -13.88
C GLY A 52 8.52 2.77 -13.53
N VAL A 53 7.32 2.82 -12.95
CA VAL A 53 6.45 1.67 -12.69
C VAL A 53 5.53 1.40 -13.88
N GLY A 54 5.30 0.12 -14.21
CA GLY A 54 4.39 -0.31 -15.27
C GLY A 54 4.55 0.51 -16.56
N PHE A 55 3.51 1.22 -16.99
CA PHE A 55 3.57 2.10 -18.17
C PHE A 55 4.03 3.53 -17.89
N SER A 56 4.09 3.98 -16.64
CA SER A 56 4.57 5.33 -16.28
C SER A 56 6.07 5.47 -16.51
N TYR A 57 6.50 6.59 -17.08
CA TYR A 57 7.88 6.82 -17.54
C TYR A 57 8.35 8.26 -17.26
N VAL A 58 9.65 8.49 -17.43
CA VAL A 58 10.26 9.83 -17.45
C VAL A 58 10.88 10.06 -18.83
N ASP A 59 10.96 11.32 -19.26
CA ASP A 59 11.51 11.65 -20.58
C ASP A 59 13.00 11.32 -20.70
N ASP A 60 13.80 11.70 -19.69
CA ASP A 60 15.20 11.32 -19.59
C ASP A 60 15.35 10.01 -18.81
N TYR A 61 15.08 8.90 -19.49
CA TYR A 61 15.21 7.57 -18.92
C TYR A 61 16.67 7.12 -18.75
N SER A 62 17.65 7.90 -19.23
CA SER A 62 19.08 7.60 -19.11
C SER A 62 19.67 8.09 -17.79
N ASP A 63 19.04 9.10 -17.18
CA ASP A 63 19.38 9.60 -15.86
C ASP A 63 18.47 8.97 -14.79
N GLU A 64 19.03 8.07 -13.97
CA GLU A 64 18.29 7.46 -12.87
C GLU A 64 17.80 8.50 -11.84
N THR A 65 18.42 9.68 -11.74
CA THR A 65 17.99 10.74 -10.81
C THR A 65 16.67 11.39 -11.22
N SER A 66 16.24 11.21 -12.47
CA SER A 66 14.90 11.59 -12.95
C SER A 66 13.77 10.79 -12.30
N TYR A 67 14.07 9.63 -11.71
CA TYR A 67 13.07 8.76 -11.09
C TYR A 67 12.95 9.02 -9.59
N PRO A 68 11.72 9.08 -9.04
CA PRO A 68 11.51 9.24 -7.61
C PRO A 68 12.20 8.15 -6.80
N SER A 69 12.76 8.52 -5.66
CA SER A 69 13.43 7.61 -4.73
C SER A 69 12.76 7.51 -3.37
N ARG A 70 11.79 8.39 -3.08
CA ARG A 70 11.06 8.45 -1.80
C ARG A 70 9.58 8.76 -2.01
N ALA A 71 8.75 8.37 -1.04
CA ALA A 71 7.31 8.54 -1.14
C ALA A 71 6.89 10.01 -1.25
N GLU A 72 7.60 10.94 -0.61
CA GLU A 72 7.32 12.38 -0.65
C GLU A 72 7.49 12.96 -2.06
N GLU A 73 8.56 12.60 -2.76
CA GLU A 73 8.80 13.04 -4.15
C GLU A 73 7.63 12.61 -5.02
N SER A 74 7.24 11.34 -4.91
CA SER A 74 6.13 10.82 -5.69
C SER A 74 4.77 11.36 -5.23
N ALA A 75 4.61 11.84 -3.98
CA ALA A 75 3.38 12.48 -3.53
C ALA A 75 3.12 13.81 -4.25
N LEU A 76 4.18 14.58 -4.54
CA LEU A 76 4.11 15.80 -5.34
C LEU A 76 3.69 15.53 -6.79
N ASP A 77 4.18 14.43 -7.37
CA ASP A 77 3.74 13.97 -8.70
C ASP A 77 2.25 13.63 -8.70
N ILE A 78 1.74 13.00 -7.63
CA ILE A 78 0.31 12.67 -7.51
C ILE A 78 -0.56 13.92 -7.41
N ILE A 79 -0.13 14.95 -6.68
CA ILE A 79 -0.85 16.24 -6.67
C ILE A 79 -0.93 16.83 -8.07
N SER A 80 0.19 16.81 -8.80
CA SER A 80 0.23 17.29 -10.18
C SER A 80 -0.69 16.48 -11.10
N PHE A 81 -0.68 15.15 -10.96
CA PHE A 81 -1.57 14.25 -11.68
C PHE A 81 -3.05 14.56 -11.40
N ILE A 82 -3.45 14.68 -10.12
CA ILE A 82 -4.84 14.96 -9.74
C ILE A 82 -5.33 16.27 -10.37
N LYS A 83 -4.48 17.31 -10.37
CA LYS A 83 -4.82 18.60 -11.00
C LYS A 83 -5.00 18.48 -12.50
N LEU A 84 -4.06 17.83 -13.19
CA LEU A 84 -4.17 17.59 -14.63
C LEU A 84 -5.37 16.71 -14.97
N PHE A 85 -5.70 15.74 -14.12
CA PHE A 85 -6.88 14.90 -14.25
C PHE A 85 -8.16 15.72 -14.14
N TYR A 86 -8.28 16.63 -13.17
CA TYR A 86 -9.45 17.52 -13.06
C TYR A 86 -9.52 18.55 -14.19
N GLU A 87 -8.40 18.98 -14.77
CA GLU A 87 -8.40 19.82 -15.98
C GLU A 87 -8.91 19.04 -17.20
N ALA A 88 -8.51 17.78 -17.35
CA ALA A 88 -8.94 16.91 -18.45
C ALA A 88 -10.39 16.40 -18.27
N PHE A 89 -10.81 16.19 -17.03
CA PHE A 89 -12.11 15.64 -16.66
C PHE A 89 -12.78 16.49 -15.55
N PRO A 90 -13.25 17.70 -15.88
CA PRO A 90 -13.76 18.67 -14.90
C PRO A 90 -14.96 18.18 -14.11
N ASP A 91 -15.75 17.25 -14.65
CA ASP A 91 -16.91 16.66 -13.96
C ASP A 91 -16.52 15.88 -12.68
N PHE A 92 -15.24 15.48 -12.54
CA PHE A 92 -14.73 14.82 -11.33
C PHE A 92 -14.10 15.77 -10.31
N ALA A 93 -13.95 17.06 -10.61
CA ALA A 93 -13.27 18.01 -9.72
C ALA A 93 -13.97 18.19 -8.36
N ASP A 94 -15.30 18.05 -8.35
CA ASP A 94 -16.14 18.16 -7.15
C ASP A 94 -16.46 16.79 -6.51
N ALA A 95 -15.96 15.68 -7.06
CA ALA A 95 -16.24 14.34 -6.54
C ALA A 95 -15.36 14.03 -5.31
N ASP A 96 -15.93 13.33 -4.32
CA ASP A 96 -15.18 12.88 -3.15
C ASP A 96 -13.98 12.00 -3.58
N LEU A 97 -12.77 12.44 -3.23
CA LEU A 97 -11.54 11.71 -3.54
C LEU A 97 -11.25 10.70 -2.43
N HIS A 98 -11.15 9.43 -2.82
CA HIS A 98 -10.72 8.33 -1.96
C HIS A 98 -9.38 7.79 -2.45
N LEU A 99 -8.41 7.66 -1.56
CA LEU A 99 -7.14 7.02 -1.84
C LEU A 99 -7.19 5.60 -1.27
N ALA A 100 -6.94 4.59 -2.10
CA ALA A 100 -6.98 3.19 -1.70
C ALA A 100 -5.75 2.45 -2.22
N GLY A 101 -5.35 1.38 -1.55
CA GLY A 101 -4.23 0.58 -1.99
C GLY A 101 -3.77 -0.38 -0.91
N GLU A 102 -2.74 -1.15 -1.22
CA GLU A 102 -2.26 -2.19 -0.33
C GLU A 102 -0.74 -2.22 -0.15
N SER A 103 -0.28 -3.00 0.84
CA SER A 103 1.14 -3.29 1.02
C SER A 103 1.95 -2.01 1.25
N TYR A 104 2.98 -1.75 0.43
CA TYR A 104 3.75 -0.51 0.48
C TYR A 104 2.94 0.77 0.21
N ALA A 105 1.71 0.66 -0.31
CA ALA A 105 0.78 1.80 -0.33
C ALA A 105 0.42 2.29 1.10
N GLY A 106 0.66 1.46 2.12
CA GLY A 106 0.68 1.89 3.53
C GLY A 106 1.64 3.03 3.83
N ARG A 107 2.71 3.18 3.04
CA ARG A 107 3.62 4.34 3.06
C ARG A 107 3.18 5.43 2.08
N TYR A 108 2.77 5.04 0.86
CA TYR A 108 2.37 6.00 -0.16
C TYR A 108 1.14 6.82 0.21
N ILE A 109 0.05 6.17 0.62
CA ILE A 109 -1.24 6.82 0.82
C ILE A 109 -1.20 7.82 1.96
N PRO A 110 -0.63 7.51 3.15
CA PRO A 110 -0.48 8.52 4.19
C PRO A 110 0.36 9.72 3.73
N SER A 111 1.45 9.50 3.00
CA SER A 111 2.29 10.58 2.45
C SER A 111 1.55 11.46 1.43
N ILE A 112 0.78 10.84 0.52
CA ILE A 112 -0.05 11.57 -0.45
C ILE A 112 -1.14 12.36 0.28
N ALA A 113 -1.88 11.72 1.20
CA ALA A 113 -2.95 12.35 1.94
C ALA A 113 -2.45 13.54 2.78
N SER A 114 -1.31 13.39 3.49
CA SER A 114 -0.73 14.48 4.28
C SER A 114 -0.31 15.65 3.39
N THR A 115 0.26 15.37 2.22
CA THR A 115 0.69 16.40 1.26
C THR A 115 -0.52 17.12 0.62
N ILE A 116 -1.62 16.40 0.34
CA ILE A 116 -2.89 17.01 -0.10
C ILE A 116 -3.44 17.97 0.96
N LEU A 117 -3.41 17.58 2.24
CA LEU A 117 -3.88 18.44 3.33
C LEU A 117 -3.02 19.70 3.45
N GLU A 118 -1.70 19.57 3.37
CA GLU A 118 -0.78 20.72 3.38
C GLU A 118 -0.99 21.64 2.17
N TYR A 119 -1.23 21.07 0.99
CA TYR A 119 -1.56 21.82 -0.23
C TYR A 119 -2.87 22.60 -0.07
N ASN A 120 -3.91 21.96 0.45
CA ASN A 120 -5.20 22.60 0.69
C ASN A 120 -5.11 23.71 1.74
N ASP A 121 -4.38 23.49 2.83
CA ASP A 121 -4.16 24.50 3.88
C ASP A 121 -3.41 25.71 3.30
N PHE A 122 -2.40 25.47 2.46
CA PHE A 122 -1.69 26.55 1.77
C PHE A 122 -2.65 27.38 0.89
N LEU A 123 -3.48 26.74 0.07
CA LEU A 123 -4.43 27.44 -0.81
C LEU A 123 -5.51 28.21 -0.05
N THR A 124 -6.04 27.63 1.03
CA THR A 124 -7.10 28.28 1.83
C THR A 124 -6.59 29.42 2.71
N SER A 125 -5.29 29.44 3.01
CA SER A 125 -4.63 30.58 3.66
C SER A 125 -4.42 31.78 2.73
N ALA A 126 -4.54 31.59 1.41
CA ALA A 126 -4.39 32.67 0.43
C ALA A 126 -5.64 33.56 0.37
N PRO A 127 -5.50 34.90 0.24
CA PRO A 127 -6.62 35.84 0.21
C PRO A 127 -7.49 35.78 -1.06
N ASP A 128 -7.18 34.91 -2.02
CA ASP A 128 -7.91 34.80 -3.29
C ASP A 128 -8.91 33.63 -3.27
N VAL A 129 -10.20 33.95 -3.45
CA VAL A 129 -11.32 32.99 -3.49
C VAL A 129 -11.15 31.97 -4.63
N LYS A 130 -10.44 32.29 -5.72
CA LYS A 130 -10.14 31.31 -6.78
C LYS A 130 -9.14 30.23 -6.34
N ALA A 131 -8.25 30.54 -5.40
CA ALA A 131 -7.31 29.57 -4.87
C ALA A 131 -8.03 28.55 -3.97
N ALA A 132 -9.04 28.97 -3.21
CA ALA A 132 -9.85 28.07 -2.38
C ALA A 132 -10.71 27.09 -3.20
N LEU A 133 -11.07 27.43 -4.44
CA LEU A 133 -11.79 26.51 -5.36
C LEU A 133 -10.87 25.49 -6.04
N ALA A 134 -9.55 25.58 -5.84
CA ALA A 134 -8.56 24.65 -6.40
C ALA A 134 -8.11 23.56 -5.39
N THR A 135 -8.77 23.46 -4.23
CA THR A 135 -8.49 22.41 -3.24
C THR A 135 -8.87 21.04 -3.75
N ILE A 136 -8.13 20.02 -3.33
CA ILE A 136 -8.42 18.62 -3.65
C ILE A 136 -9.40 18.07 -2.60
N PRO A 137 -10.59 17.56 -2.99
CA PRO A 137 -11.63 17.11 -2.06
C PRO A 137 -11.35 15.72 -1.46
N LEU A 138 -10.23 15.57 -0.73
CA LEU A 138 -9.86 14.32 -0.06
C LEU A 138 -10.89 13.95 1.02
N ARG A 139 -11.49 12.77 0.90
CA ARG A 139 -12.53 12.27 1.79
C ARG A 139 -12.10 11.10 2.67
N SER A 140 -11.34 10.16 2.14
CA SER A 140 -10.84 9.04 2.95
C SER A 140 -9.60 8.36 2.36
N SER A 141 -8.93 7.60 3.23
CA SER A 141 -7.82 6.70 2.88
C SER A 141 -8.15 5.27 3.29
N MET A 142 -7.91 4.30 2.42
CA MET A 142 -8.16 2.87 2.63
C MET A 142 -6.86 2.09 2.43
N LEU A 143 -6.36 1.45 3.49
CA LEU A 143 -5.06 0.80 3.55
C LEU A 143 -5.24 -0.70 3.76
N GLY A 144 -5.09 -1.49 2.69
CA GLY A 144 -5.09 -2.95 2.71
C GLY A 144 -3.73 -3.49 3.13
N ASN A 145 -3.69 -4.40 4.10
CA ASN A 145 -2.49 -5.08 4.57
C ASN A 145 -1.23 -4.18 4.57
N PRO A 146 -1.25 -3.03 5.26
CA PRO A 146 -0.34 -1.94 4.91
C PRO A 146 1.00 -2.01 5.64
N TRP A 147 2.06 -1.61 4.94
CA TRP A 147 3.38 -1.38 5.52
C TRP A 147 3.46 0.05 6.07
N ILE A 148 3.22 0.21 7.38
CA ILE A 148 3.10 1.52 8.06
C ILE A 148 4.13 1.73 9.17
N SER A 149 4.59 0.65 9.79
CA SER A 149 5.41 0.71 11.00
C SER A 149 6.47 -0.41 10.97
N PRO A 150 7.57 -0.20 10.22
CA PRO A 150 8.55 -1.26 9.93
C PRO A 150 9.10 -1.94 11.19
N ALA A 151 9.41 -1.19 12.24
CA ALA A 151 9.94 -1.76 13.48
C ALA A 151 8.97 -2.73 14.17
N GLU A 152 7.67 -2.46 14.12
CA GLU A 152 6.62 -3.30 14.73
C GLU A 152 6.30 -4.48 13.82
N GLN A 153 6.20 -4.22 12.52
CA GLN A 153 5.84 -5.25 11.55
C GLN A 153 6.94 -6.30 11.39
N LEU A 154 8.22 -5.91 11.37
CA LEU A 154 9.34 -6.87 11.34
C LEU A 154 9.33 -7.83 12.53
N VAL A 155 9.11 -7.33 13.75
CA VAL A 155 9.04 -8.20 14.95
C VAL A 155 7.81 -9.10 14.88
N SER A 156 6.65 -8.54 14.54
CA SER A 156 5.43 -9.34 14.42
C SER A 156 5.52 -10.43 13.36
N MET A 157 6.26 -10.21 12.26
CA MET A 157 6.51 -11.24 11.24
C MET A 157 7.20 -12.46 11.85
N TYR A 158 8.16 -12.27 12.77
CA TYR A 158 8.77 -13.37 13.50
C TYR A 158 7.73 -14.07 14.38
N ASP A 159 6.97 -13.32 15.17
CA ASP A 159 5.99 -13.86 16.12
C ASP A 159 4.93 -14.73 15.41
N VAL A 160 4.29 -14.20 14.37
CA VAL A 160 3.21 -14.90 13.66
C VAL A 160 3.70 -16.04 12.77
N SER A 161 5.02 -16.14 12.56
CA SER A 161 5.62 -17.19 11.74
C SER A 161 6.23 -18.32 12.58
N CYS A 162 6.76 -18.00 13.76
CA CYS A 162 7.48 -18.94 14.62
C CYS A 162 6.66 -19.53 15.76
N PHE A 163 5.42 -19.06 15.94
CA PHE A 163 4.47 -19.59 16.91
C PHE A 163 3.11 -19.86 16.27
N PRO A 164 2.29 -20.77 16.84
CA PRO A 164 0.90 -20.93 16.45
C PRO A 164 0.15 -19.59 16.54
N TYR A 165 -0.75 -19.35 15.60
CA TYR A 165 -1.42 -18.06 15.45
C TYR A 165 -2.95 -18.22 15.47
N ARG A 166 -3.58 -17.49 16.41
CA ARG A 166 -5.05 -17.38 16.60
C ARG A 166 -5.80 -18.70 16.74
N ASP A 167 -5.12 -19.76 17.19
CA ASP A 167 -5.67 -21.13 17.23
C ASP A 167 -6.20 -21.62 15.86
N GLN A 168 -5.82 -20.93 14.77
CA GLN A 168 -6.25 -21.21 13.41
C GLN A 168 -5.11 -21.76 12.55
N PHE A 169 -3.87 -21.38 12.88
CA PHE A 169 -2.70 -21.70 12.07
C PHE A 169 -1.58 -22.26 12.93
N ASP A 170 -1.04 -23.40 12.49
CA ASP A 170 0.21 -23.94 13.00
C ASP A 170 1.38 -23.03 12.64
N THR A 171 2.53 -23.27 13.28
CA THR A 171 3.79 -22.57 12.99
C THR A 171 4.11 -22.59 11.49
N HIS A 172 4.42 -21.42 10.95
CA HIS A 172 4.68 -21.24 9.52
C HIS A 172 6.11 -21.60 9.13
N LEU A 173 7.11 -21.20 9.93
CA LEU A 173 8.52 -21.50 9.71
C LEU A 173 8.96 -22.73 10.50
N ASP A 174 9.91 -23.48 9.97
CA ASP A 174 10.47 -24.62 10.69
C ASP A 174 11.42 -24.13 11.81
N PRO A 175 11.70 -24.92 12.87
CA PRO A 175 12.48 -24.47 14.03
C PRO A 175 13.87 -23.93 13.68
N GLU A 176 14.53 -24.47 12.66
CA GLU A 176 15.83 -23.99 12.19
C GLU A 176 15.74 -22.58 11.58
N ASP A 177 14.67 -22.32 10.81
CA ASP A 177 14.41 -21.01 10.21
C ASP A 177 14.10 -19.97 11.27
N CYS A 178 13.32 -20.34 12.28
CA CYS A 178 13.07 -19.51 13.44
C CYS A 178 14.35 -19.19 14.22
N ALA A 179 15.26 -20.15 14.37
CA ALA A 179 16.55 -19.91 15.01
C ALA A 179 17.46 -18.98 14.17
N ARG A 180 17.33 -19.00 12.83
CA ARG A 180 18.01 -18.04 11.94
C ARG A 180 17.39 -16.66 12.05
N ALA A 181 16.07 -16.56 11.98
CA ALA A 181 15.31 -15.33 12.08
C ALA A 181 15.57 -14.60 13.40
N LEU A 182 15.62 -15.33 14.52
CA LEU A 182 15.92 -14.78 15.85
C LEU A 182 17.28 -14.07 15.91
N LYS A 183 18.28 -14.50 15.12
CA LYS A 183 19.60 -13.84 15.10
C LYS A 183 19.59 -12.48 14.39
N ALA A 184 18.59 -12.24 13.54
CA ALA A 184 18.46 -11.03 12.74
C ALA A 184 17.41 -10.07 13.33
N VAL A 185 16.25 -10.58 13.75
CA VAL A 185 15.05 -9.76 14.07
C VAL A 185 15.30 -8.70 15.14
N ASP A 186 16.01 -9.01 16.24
CA ASP A 186 16.30 -8.02 17.29
C ASP A 186 17.15 -6.86 16.77
N ARG A 187 18.12 -7.17 15.89
CA ARG A 187 18.96 -6.13 15.27
C ARG A 187 18.17 -5.33 14.26
N CYS A 188 17.30 -6.00 13.49
CA CYS A 188 16.39 -5.38 12.53
C CYS A 188 15.47 -4.37 13.21
N GLU A 189 14.84 -4.79 14.31
CA GLU A 189 14.03 -3.93 15.16
C GLU A 189 14.83 -2.72 15.64
N ALA A 190 16.02 -2.93 16.19
CA ALA A 190 16.85 -1.84 16.72
C ALA A 190 17.17 -0.76 15.66
N VAL A 191 17.57 -1.17 14.45
CA VAL A 191 17.89 -0.21 13.38
C VAL A 191 16.64 0.46 12.79
N ALA A 192 15.53 -0.27 12.65
CA ALA A 192 14.26 0.32 12.21
C ALA A 192 13.72 1.32 13.25
N ARG A 193 13.89 1.04 14.54
CA ARG A 193 13.57 1.99 15.62
C ARG A 193 14.46 3.21 15.60
N ALA A 194 15.74 3.06 15.27
CA ALA A 194 16.67 4.18 15.16
C ALA A 194 16.25 5.15 14.04
N CYS A 195 15.79 4.66 12.89
CA CYS A 195 15.18 5.48 11.84
C CYS A 195 14.00 6.29 12.37
N ALA A 196 13.03 5.64 13.03
CA ALA A 196 11.85 6.32 13.57
C ALA A 196 12.17 7.37 14.66
N LEU A 197 13.18 7.10 15.51
CA LEU A 197 13.63 8.02 16.56
C LEU A 197 14.50 9.16 16.03
N GLY A 198 15.20 8.92 14.91
CA GLY A 198 16.05 9.87 14.22
C GLY A 198 15.30 10.81 13.30
N ASP A 199 14.01 11.07 13.57
CA ASP A 199 13.14 11.93 12.78
C ASP A 199 13.05 11.53 11.30
N ASP A 200 13.11 10.23 11.01
CA ASP A 200 13.07 9.65 9.66
C ASP A 200 14.25 10.08 8.76
N ASP A 201 15.40 10.39 9.37
CA ASP A 201 16.64 10.71 8.66
C ASP A 201 16.99 9.63 7.62
N PRO A 202 17.17 9.99 6.33
CA PRO A 202 17.41 9.03 5.26
C PRO A 202 18.63 8.12 5.49
N VAL A 203 19.69 8.63 6.14
CA VAL A 203 20.90 7.85 6.41
C VAL A 203 20.62 6.77 7.45
N LEU A 204 19.87 7.12 8.50
CA LEU A 204 19.42 6.15 9.51
C LEU A 204 18.43 5.15 8.93
N CYS A 205 17.50 5.59 8.09
CA CYS A 205 16.48 4.74 7.46
C CYS A 205 17.01 3.84 6.34
N ALA A 206 18.20 4.12 5.79
CA ALA A 206 18.87 3.24 4.83
C ALA A 206 19.63 2.08 5.50
N GLN A 207 20.05 2.22 6.77
CA GLN A 207 20.80 1.18 7.49
C GLN A 207 20.09 -0.18 7.56
N PRO A 208 18.75 -0.24 7.80
CA PRO A 208 18.02 -1.49 7.86
C PRO A 208 18.01 -2.27 6.55
N LYS A 209 18.30 -1.66 5.38
CA LYS A 209 18.26 -2.34 4.07
C LYS A 209 18.95 -3.69 4.10
N LYS A 210 20.26 -3.68 4.35
CA LYS A 210 21.07 -4.91 4.31
C LYS A 210 20.64 -5.91 5.38
N LEU A 211 20.59 -5.45 6.63
CA LEU A 211 20.33 -6.34 7.76
C LEU A 211 18.92 -6.93 7.75
N CYS A 212 17.90 -6.14 7.41
CA CYS A 212 16.50 -6.58 7.49
C CYS A 212 16.05 -7.24 6.19
N GLN A 213 16.42 -6.73 5.01
CA GLN A 213 16.08 -7.42 3.77
C GLN A 213 16.86 -8.73 3.64
N ASP A 214 18.18 -8.69 3.78
CA ASP A 214 18.99 -9.86 3.43
C ASP A 214 18.97 -10.92 4.54
N ASP A 215 19.13 -10.50 5.81
CA ASP A 215 19.32 -11.45 6.92
C ASP A 215 18.00 -11.89 7.59
N PHE A 216 16.90 -11.16 7.41
CA PHE A 216 15.60 -11.49 8.01
C PHE A 216 14.51 -11.79 6.99
N ILE A 217 14.09 -10.80 6.19
CA ILE A 217 13.05 -11.00 5.16
C ILE A 217 13.53 -12.03 4.12
N GLY A 218 14.83 -12.05 3.83
CA GLY A 218 15.47 -13.01 2.95
C GLY A 218 15.29 -14.47 3.37
N ILE A 219 15.06 -14.77 4.66
CA ILE A 219 14.71 -16.12 5.11
C ILE A 219 13.42 -16.59 4.44
N PHE A 220 12.44 -15.69 4.38
CA PHE A 220 11.17 -15.95 3.72
C PHE A 220 11.33 -16.09 2.21
N ALA A 221 12.43 -15.64 1.59
CA ALA A 221 12.72 -15.77 0.17
C ALA A 221 13.12 -17.22 -0.25
N TYR A 222 13.59 -18.03 0.69
CA TYR A 222 14.14 -19.37 0.41
C TYR A 222 13.27 -20.54 0.88
N VAL A 223 12.20 -20.25 1.63
CA VAL A 223 11.25 -21.28 2.08
C VAL A 223 10.23 -21.57 0.99
N THR A 224 9.68 -22.78 0.94
CA THR A 224 8.63 -23.15 -0.03
C THR A 224 7.23 -22.77 0.47
N ARG A 225 7.08 -21.62 1.12
CA ARG A 225 5.82 -21.15 1.72
C ARG A 225 5.66 -19.65 1.48
N SER A 226 4.43 -19.18 1.32
CA SER A 226 4.19 -17.75 1.06
C SER A 226 4.24 -16.93 2.34
N TYR A 227 4.89 -15.77 2.28
CA TYR A 227 4.73 -14.73 3.29
C TYR A 227 3.54 -13.77 3.00
N TYR A 228 2.86 -13.94 1.87
CA TYR A 228 1.62 -13.23 1.53
C TYR A 228 0.36 -14.00 1.98
N ASP A 229 0.44 -15.33 2.08
CA ASP A 229 -0.63 -16.15 2.63
C ASP A 229 -0.05 -17.41 3.29
N ARG A 230 -0.12 -17.47 4.62
CA ARG A 230 0.44 -18.57 5.42
C ARG A 230 -0.12 -19.96 5.10
N ARG A 231 -1.25 -20.03 4.37
CA ARG A 231 -1.90 -21.28 3.95
C ARG A 231 -1.25 -21.85 2.69
N LEU A 232 -0.63 -21.01 1.86
CA LEU A 232 0.00 -21.42 0.60
C LEU A 232 1.40 -22.01 0.86
N ARG A 233 1.60 -23.25 0.40
CA ARG A 233 2.82 -24.05 0.61
C ARG A 233 3.23 -24.76 -0.68
N ASN A 234 4.47 -25.24 -0.69
CA ASN A 234 5.12 -25.93 -1.82
C ASN A 234 5.19 -25.09 -3.10
N CYS A 235 5.41 -23.78 -2.95
CA CYS A 235 5.51 -22.87 -4.09
C CYS A 235 6.93 -22.96 -4.73
N PRO A 236 7.06 -22.74 -6.05
CA PRO A 236 8.35 -22.64 -6.74
C PRO A 236 9.27 -21.54 -6.19
N GLY A 237 8.64 -20.53 -5.58
CA GLY A 237 9.23 -19.47 -4.78
C GLY A 237 8.13 -18.82 -3.93
N PRO A 238 8.47 -18.13 -2.83
CA PRO A 238 7.50 -17.49 -1.92
C PRO A 238 6.59 -16.45 -2.59
N ARG A 239 7.11 -15.78 -3.64
CA ARG A 239 6.36 -14.85 -4.51
C ARG A 239 5.58 -15.57 -5.62
N ASP A 240 5.99 -16.79 -5.97
CA ASP A 240 5.40 -17.60 -7.04
C ASP A 240 4.29 -18.53 -6.55
N CYS A 241 3.70 -18.22 -5.39
CA CYS A 241 2.49 -18.87 -4.90
C CYS A 241 1.22 -18.41 -5.64
N TYR A 242 1.35 -17.43 -6.54
CA TYR A 242 0.28 -16.84 -7.34
C TYR A 242 0.62 -16.96 -8.84
N PRO A 243 0.52 -18.18 -9.42
CA PRO A 243 0.92 -18.42 -10.81
C PRO A 243 0.12 -17.60 -11.83
N ASP A 244 -1.05 -17.10 -11.44
CA ASP A 244 -1.91 -16.29 -12.29
C ASP A 244 -1.35 -14.88 -12.54
N ILE A 245 -0.41 -14.38 -11.73
CA ILE A 245 0.27 -13.10 -12.00
C ILE A 245 1.07 -13.16 -13.31
N ALA A 246 1.71 -14.30 -13.60
CA ALA A 246 2.48 -14.47 -14.84
C ALA A 246 1.58 -14.35 -16.09
N LYS A 247 0.35 -14.86 -16.00
CA LYS A 247 -0.65 -14.76 -17.07
C LYS A 247 -1.01 -13.32 -17.41
N MET A 248 -1.15 -12.47 -16.39
CA MET A 248 -1.41 -11.05 -16.57
C MET A 248 -0.25 -10.33 -17.29
N VAL A 249 1.01 -10.66 -16.94
CA VAL A 249 2.20 -10.12 -17.62
C VAL A 249 2.16 -10.48 -19.11
N ASP A 250 1.81 -11.73 -19.44
CA ASP A 250 1.70 -12.18 -20.83
C ASP A 250 0.59 -11.42 -21.58
N VAL A 251 -0.58 -11.23 -20.95
CA VAL A 251 -1.70 -10.48 -21.55
C VAL A 251 -1.31 -9.05 -21.86
N LEU A 252 -0.74 -8.31 -20.90
CA LEU A 252 -0.36 -6.90 -21.06
C LEU A 252 0.81 -6.69 -22.04
N ASN A 253 1.60 -7.73 -22.31
CA ASN A 253 2.68 -7.70 -23.30
C ASN A 253 2.32 -8.30 -24.66
N SER A 254 1.12 -8.88 -24.81
CA SER A 254 0.66 -9.35 -26.13
C SER A 254 0.61 -8.19 -27.14
N ASP A 255 0.94 -8.45 -28.41
CA ASP A 255 0.90 -7.39 -29.45
C ASP A 255 -0.50 -6.74 -29.52
N THR A 256 -1.55 -7.54 -29.38
CA THR A 256 -2.94 -7.04 -29.37
C THR A 256 -3.19 -6.04 -28.24
N VAL A 257 -2.78 -6.34 -27.00
CA VAL A 257 -3.01 -5.40 -25.88
C VAL A 257 -2.01 -4.25 -25.91
N PHE A 258 -0.72 -4.56 -25.99
CA PHE A 258 0.37 -3.59 -25.85
C PHE A 258 0.45 -2.60 -27.02
N ARG A 259 0.30 -3.09 -28.27
CA ARG A 259 0.44 -2.26 -29.47
C ARG A 259 -0.89 -1.77 -30.01
N ASP A 260 -1.89 -2.64 -30.08
CA ASP A 260 -3.11 -2.32 -30.82
C ASP A 260 -4.18 -1.66 -29.94
N GLN A 261 -4.41 -2.17 -28.71
CA GLN A 261 -5.46 -1.65 -27.84
C GLN A 261 -5.01 -0.49 -26.96
N LEU A 262 -3.84 -0.62 -26.31
CA LEU A 262 -3.30 0.43 -25.44
C LEU A 262 -2.36 1.38 -26.16
N GLU A 263 -1.95 1.08 -27.40
CA GLU A 263 -1.08 1.93 -28.22
C GLU A 263 0.20 2.41 -27.50
N VAL A 264 0.75 1.58 -26.60
CA VAL A 264 1.82 1.98 -25.65
C VAL A 264 3.04 2.57 -26.37
N PRO A 265 3.55 2.00 -27.48
CA PRO A 265 4.68 2.61 -28.20
C PRO A 265 4.37 4.01 -28.72
N THR A 266 3.16 4.26 -29.21
CA THR A 266 2.76 5.57 -29.75
C THR A 266 2.57 6.57 -28.61
N GLN A 267 1.81 6.19 -27.58
CA GLN A 267 1.50 7.07 -26.45
C GLN A 267 2.74 7.44 -25.62
N THR A 268 3.72 6.55 -25.53
CA THR A 268 4.97 6.80 -24.76
C THR A 268 6.13 7.33 -25.63
N GLY A 269 5.92 7.52 -26.94
CA GLY A 269 6.98 7.90 -27.87
C GLY A 269 8.10 6.85 -27.95
N GLY A 270 7.77 5.56 -27.78
CA GLY A 270 8.70 4.44 -27.82
C GLY A 270 9.51 4.21 -26.54
N ARG A 271 9.23 4.95 -25.45
CA ARG A 271 9.99 4.83 -24.19
C ARG A 271 9.64 3.56 -23.41
N LYS A 272 8.41 3.07 -23.51
CA LYS A 272 8.01 1.77 -22.97
C LYS A 272 8.04 0.72 -24.06
N LYS A 273 8.74 -0.38 -23.79
CA LYS A 273 8.93 -1.52 -24.71
C LYS A 273 8.24 -2.80 -24.25
N GLY A 274 7.68 -2.76 -23.05
CA GLY A 274 6.96 -3.84 -22.41
C GLY A 274 6.40 -3.34 -21.08
N TRP A 275 5.71 -4.23 -20.40
CA TRP A 275 5.15 -4.05 -19.08
C TRP A 275 5.70 -5.12 -18.13
N ASP A 276 5.91 -4.76 -16.88
CA ASP A 276 6.22 -5.69 -15.81
C ASP A 276 5.44 -5.26 -14.56
N MET A 277 5.09 -6.24 -13.72
CA MET A 277 4.32 -6.00 -12.50
C MET A 277 5.15 -5.24 -11.47
N MET A 278 6.47 -5.46 -11.43
CA MET A 278 7.39 -4.76 -10.55
C MET A 278 8.43 -3.97 -11.37
N SER A 279 8.83 -2.81 -10.85
CA SER A 279 9.98 -2.04 -11.36
C SER A 279 11.20 -2.23 -10.46
N PRO A 280 12.20 -3.04 -10.86
CA PRO A 280 13.42 -3.25 -10.07
C PRO A 280 14.20 -1.96 -9.82
N LEU A 281 14.12 -1.00 -10.76
CA LEU A 281 14.72 0.32 -10.61
C LEU A 281 14.12 1.07 -9.42
N ILE A 282 12.78 1.16 -9.37
CA ILE A 282 12.07 1.87 -8.30
C ILE A 282 12.22 1.15 -6.97
N GLU A 283 12.08 -0.18 -6.96
CA GLU A 283 12.32 -1.00 -5.77
C GLU A 283 13.69 -0.69 -5.17
N ARG A 284 14.77 -0.79 -5.98
CA ARG A 284 16.13 -0.49 -5.53
C ARG A 284 16.27 0.92 -4.99
N ARG A 285 15.76 1.94 -5.70
CA ARG A 285 15.90 3.35 -5.29
C ARG A 285 15.22 3.62 -3.95
N TYR A 286 14.04 3.05 -3.72
CA TYR A 286 13.30 3.20 -2.45
C TYR A 286 13.97 2.46 -1.29
N PHE A 287 14.59 1.32 -1.54
CA PHE A 287 15.40 0.64 -0.54
C PHE A 287 16.70 1.40 -0.21
N GLU A 288 17.36 1.96 -1.22
CA GLU A 288 18.64 2.69 -1.06
C GLU A 288 18.47 4.04 -0.40
N SER A 289 17.36 4.74 -0.66
CA SER A 289 17.01 5.98 0.01
C SER A 289 16.60 5.77 1.48
N GLY A 290 16.32 4.52 1.87
CA GLY A 290 15.80 4.16 3.19
C GLY A 290 14.30 4.35 3.34
N ASP A 291 13.58 4.77 2.29
CA ASP A 291 12.14 5.02 2.35
C ASP A 291 11.36 3.78 2.81
N PHE A 292 11.81 2.58 2.42
CA PHE A 292 11.15 1.33 2.82
C PHE A 292 11.02 1.16 4.34
N TYR A 293 11.96 1.72 5.09
CA TYR A 293 12.00 1.65 6.55
C TYR A 293 11.55 2.95 7.22
N THR A 294 11.20 3.97 6.45
CA THR A 294 10.57 5.19 6.97
C THR A 294 9.12 4.89 7.39
N PRO A 295 8.74 5.06 8.67
CA PRO A 295 7.38 4.80 9.12
C PRO A 295 6.37 5.83 8.59
N ALA A 296 5.15 5.38 8.31
CA ALA A 296 4.03 6.25 7.93
C ALA A 296 3.33 6.92 9.14
N ILE A 297 3.84 6.71 10.36
CA ILE A 297 3.18 7.08 11.62
C ILE A 297 2.95 8.59 11.74
N LYS A 298 3.90 9.42 11.28
CA LYS A 298 3.76 10.89 11.32
C LYS A 298 2.71 11.40 10.34
N ASP A 299 2.69 10.85 9.14
CA ASP A 299 1.68 11.19 8.12
C ASP A 299 0.28 10.79 8.58
N LEU A 300 0.12 9.58 9.14
CA LEU A 300 -1.14 9.14 9.75
C LEU A 300 -1.58 10.06 10.89
N GLN A 301 -0.64 10.53 11.71
CA GLN A 301 -0.95 11.49 12.77
C GLN A 301 -1.50 12.80 12.18
N LYS A 302 -0.85 13.37 11.16
CA LYS A 302 -1.32 14.61 10.51
C LYS A 302 -2.76 14.48 9.99
N ILE A 303 -3.06 13.36 9.33
CA ILE A 303 -4.41 13.09 8.78
C ILE A 303 -5.45 13.04 9.92
N LEU A 304 -5.15 12.31 10.99
CA LEU A 304 -6.08 12.14 12.11
C LEU A 304 -6.26 13.44 12.92
N ASP A 305 -5.21 14.25 13.09
CA ASP A 305 -5.29 15.55 13.75
C ASP A 305 -6.10 16.56 12.93
N HIS A 306 -5.99 16.53 11.59
CA HIS A 306 -6.83 17.33 10.69
C HIS A 306 -8.32 16.99 10.89
N SER A 307 -8.65 15.70 10.89
CA SER A 307 -10.02 15.19 11.06
C SER A 307 -10.68 15.60 12.38
N GLN A 308 -9.91 15.96 13.41
CA GLN A 308 -10.45 16.46 14.68
C GLN A 308 -10.71 17.97 14.68
N THR A 309 -9.90 18.73 13.96
CA THR A 309 -9.92 20.19 13.99
C THR A 309 -11.04 20.75 13.13
N TYR A 310 -11.37 20.09 12.02
CA TYR A 310 -12.18 20.67 10.94
C TYR A 310 -13.63 20.18 10.82
N ILE A 311 -14.21 19.56 11.86
CA ILE A 311 -15.61 19.07 11.90
C ILE A 311 -16.70 20.14 11.52
N ARG A 312 -16.33 21.41 11.25
CA ARG A 312 -17.25 22.56 11.13
C ARG A 312 -17.33 23.23 9.75
N SER A 313 -16.66 22.77 8.70
CA SER A 313 -16.71 23.42 7.37
C SER A 313 -17.03 22.44 6.22
N ARG A 314 -17.72 22.94 5.19
CA ARG A 314 -18.20 22.16 4.01
C ARG A 314 -17.07 21.74 3.06
N TRP A 315 -15.89 22.37 3.16
CA TRP A 315 -14.75 22.19 2.25
C TRP A 315 -13.48 21.71 2.96
N GLN A 316 -13.57 21.52 4.29
CA GLN A 316 -12.51 20.98 5.15
C GLN A 316 -13.18 19.92 6.03
N GLY A 317 -13.41 18.74 5.46
CA GLY A 317 -14.16 17.66 6.11
C GLY A 317 -13.27 16.74 6.94
N VAL A 318 -13.91 15.85 7.68
CA VAL A 318 -13.23 14.69 8.29
C VAL A 318 -12.64 13.83 7.17
N VAL A 319 -11.35 13.48 7.27
CA VAL A 319 -10.72 12.44 6.46
C VAL A 319 -10.72 11.14 7.26
N ASP A 320 -11.49 10.17 6.83
CA ASP A 320 -11.55 8.86 7.49
C ASP A 320 -10.41 7.96 6.99
N VAL A 321 -9.77 7.24 7.92
CA VAL A 321 -8.77 6.22 7.61
C VAL A 321 -9.34 4.85 7.94
N LEU A 322 -9.49 4.00 6.93
CA LEU A 322 -9.79 2.59 7.08
C LEU A 322 -8.50 1.79 6.85
N VAL A 323 -8.12 0.99 7.83
CA VAL A 323 -7.11 -0.04 7.70
C VAL A 323 -7.81 -1.39 7.70
N TYR A 324 -7.55 -2.23 6.71
CA TYR A 324 -8.09 -3.59 6.67
C TYR A 324 -6.95 -4.58 6.42
N VAL A 325 -6.94 -5.70 7.13
CA VAL A 325 -5.82 -6.66 7.09
C VAL A 325 -6.35 -8.08 7.02
N GLY A 326 -5.90 -8.86 6.03
CA GLY A 326 -6.18 -10.28 5.98
C GLY A 326 -5.44 -11.06 7.07
N VAL A 327 -6.17 -11.90 7.81
CA VAL A 327 -5.63 -12.66 8.95
C VAL A 327 -4.55 -13.66 8.53
N ALA A 328 -4.59 -14.17 7.29
CA ALA A 328 -3.61 -15.12 6.78
C ALA A 328 -2.28 -14.47 6.31
N ASP A 329 -2.21 -13.15 6.19
CA ASP A 329 -0.99 -12.43 5.81
C ASP A 329 0.10 -12.55 6.89
N ILE A 330 1.37 -12.59 6.46
CA ILE A 330 2.55 -12.58 7.33
C ILE A 330 3.28 -11.25 7.19
N ILE A 331 3.61 -10.81 5.97
CA ILE A 331 4.46 -9.63 5.75
C ILE A 331 3.85 -8.35 6.30
N CYS A 332 2.53 -8.18 6.17
CA CYS A 332 1.79 -7.06 6.75
C CYS A 332 0.69 -7.55 7.69
N ASN A 333 1.02 -8.54 8.53
CA ASN A 333 0.09 -9.18 9.46
C ASN A 333 -0.64 -8.21 10.41
N ALA A 334 -1.82 -8.64 10.86
CA ALA A 334 -2.72 -7.85 11.69
C ALA A 334 -2.10 -7.38 13.02
N GLU A 335 -1.23 -8.18 13.65
CA GLU A 335 -0.62 -7.81 14.94
C GLU A 335 0.37 -6.66 14.80
N GLY A 336 1.25 -6.73 13.78
CA GLY A 336 2.19 -5.65 13.48
C GLY A 336 1.50 -4.34 13.09
N VAL A 337 0.45 -4.42 12.26
CA VAL A 337 -0.35 -3.26 11.86
C VAL A 337 -1.05 -2.65 13.08
N LEU A 338 -1.67 -3.46 13.94
CA LEU A 338 -2.31 -3.00 15.16
C LEU A 338 -1.31 -2.30 16.11
N GLU A 339 -0.13 -2.86 16.31
CA GLU A 339 0.91 -2.24 17.13
C GLU A 339 1.43 -0.92 16.54
N GLY A 340 1.57 -0.84 15.22
CA GLY A 340 1.86 0.42 14.51
C GLY A 340 0.79 1.49 14.76
N LEU A 341 -0.49 1.15 14.54
CA LEU A 341 -1.61 2.08 14.77
C LEU A 341 -1.72 2.54 16.22
N LYS A 342 -1.43 1.69 17.19
CA LYS A 342 -1.38 2.06 18.62
C LYS A 342 -0.32 3.13 18.91
N LYS A 343 0.68 3.34 18.04
CA LYS A 343 1.74 4.34 18.23
C LYS A 343 1.41 5.73 17.71
N VAL A 344 0.45 5.85 16.80
CA VAL A 344 -0.01 7.15 16.27
C VAL A 344 -0.49 8.04 17.43
N ARG A 345 0.06 9.26 17.53
CA ARG A 345 -0.19 10.19 18.65
C ARG A 345 -1.22 11.24 18.27
N TRP A 346 -2.49 10.96 18.50
CA TRP A 346 -3.61 11.85 18.19
C TRP A 346 -4.68 11.75 19.29
N ALA A 347 -5.67 12.66 19.36
CA ALA A 347 -6.56 12.68 20.53
C ALA A 347 -7.48 11.44 20.66
N GLY A 348 -7.72 10.72 19.56
CA GLY A 348 -8.49 9.47 19.57
C GLY A 348 -7.68 8.23 19.95
N ARG A 349 -6.38 8.35 20.26
CA ARG A 349 -5.49 7.21 20.54
C ARG A 349 -5.95 6.37 21.74
N THR A 350 -6.30 7.00 22.86
CA THR A 350 -6.72 6.28 24.06
C THR A 350 -8.05 5.56 23.83
N PRO A 351 -9.10 6.22 23.27
CA PRO A 351 -10.31 5.53 22.84
C PRO A 351 -10.06 4.38 21.87
N PHE A 352 -9.22 4.54 20.84
CA PHE A 352 -8.91 3.48 19.88
C PHE A 352 -8.30 2.26 20.58
N ARG A 353 -7.35 2.47 21.49
CA ARG A 353 -6.73 1.39 22.27
C ARG A 353 -7.76 0.65 23.13
N ALA A 354 -8.67 1.39 23.75
CA ALA A 354 -9.70 0.85 24.64
C ALA A 354 -10.92 0.26 23.90
N SER A 355 -11.15 0.62 22.63
CA SER A 355 -12.37 0.22 21.94
C SER A 355 -12.41 -1.31 21.76
N PRO A 356 -13.55 -1.95 22.07
CA PRO A 356 -13.69 -3.39 21.90
C PRO A 356 -13.74 -3.73 20.42
N TRP A 357 -13.31 -4.95 20.11
CA TRP A 357 -13.59 -5.55 18.81
C TRP A 357 -15.08 -5.86 18.68
N GLN A 358 -15.61 -5.67 17.48
CA GLN A 358 -16.96 -6.03 17.06
C GLN A 358 -16.84 -7.01 15.89
N GLU A 359 -17.76 -7.95 15.77
CA GLU A 359 -17.79 -8.84 14.61
C GLU A 359 -18.23 -8.07 13.36
N LEU A 360 -17.64 -8.41 12.21
CA LEU A 360 -18.10 -7.89 10.92
C LEU A 360 -19.48 -8.48 10.59
N PRO A 361 -20.37 -7.71 9.91
CA PRO A 361 -21.77 -8.08 9.73
C PRO A 361 -22.02 -9.14 8.65
N TRP A 362 -20.97 -9.77 8.12
CA TRP A 362 -21.01 -10.75 7.04
C TRP A 362 -20.13 -11.95 7.37
N ASN A 363 -20.37 -13.07 6.70
CA ASN A 363 -19.61 -14.30 6.87
C ASN A 363 -18.57 -14.46 5.76
N ALA A 364 -17.43 -15.06 6.08
CA ALA A 364 -16.43 -15.47 5.10
C ALA A 364 -16.91 -16.71 4.32
N SER A 365 -16.15 -17.06 3.28
CA SER A 365 -16.53 -18.06 2.27
C SER A 365 -16.83 -19.46 2.84
N LYS A 366 -16.15 -19.88 3.92
CA LYS A 366 -16.39 -21.18 4.56
C LYS A 366 -17.46 -21.14 5.66
N GLY A 367 -18.28 -20.09 5.71
CA GLY A 367 -19.36 -19.94 6.70
C GLY A 367 -18.89 -19.60 8.11
N VAL A 368 -17.62 -19.19 8.28
CA VAL A 368 -17.11 -18.55 9.50
C VAL A 368 -17.46 -17.06 9.51
N HIS A 369 -17.43 -16.42 10.68
CA HIS A 369 -17.59 -14.97 10.78
C HIS A 369 -16.57 -14.24 9.88
N GLY A 370 -16.96 -13.13 9.27
CA GLY A 370 -16.12 -12.39 8.31
C GLY A 370 -14.85 -11.76 8.89
N GLY A 371 -14.74 -11.80 10.22
CA GLY A 371 -13.67 -11.22 11.00
C GLY A 371 -14.19 -10.16 11.94
N ARG A 372 -13.35 -9.19 12.28
CA ARG A 372 -13.64 -8.23 13.35
C ARG A 372 -13.20 -6.84 13.01
N ILE A 373 -13.88 -5.85 13.56
CA ILE A 373 -13.62 -4.44 13.35
C ILE A 373 -13.58 -3.71 14.69
N LYS A 374 -12.71 -2.71 14.79
CA LYS A 374 -12.72 -1.73 15.87
C LYS A 374 -12.44 -0.36 15.31
N ASN A 375 -12.99 0.66 15.96
CA ASN A 375 -12.82 2.02 15.49
C ASN A 375 -12.85 3.03 16.64
N THR A 376 -12.54 4.25 16.26
CA THR A 376 -12.87 5.51 16.92
C THR A 376 -13.00 6.57 15.81
N THR A 377 -13.49 7.76 16.12
CA THR A 377 -13.68 8.84 15.14
C THR A 377 -12.45 9.07 14.24
N GLY A 378 -12.56 8.79 12.94
CA GLY A 378 -11.49 9.01 11.95
C GLY A 378 -10.54 7.83 11.73
N LEU A 379 -10.55 6.77 12.55
CA LEU A 379 -9.72 5.59 12.36
C LEU A 379 -10.51 4.28 12.59
N TRP A 380 -10.50 3.44 11.56
CA TRP A 380 -11.08 2.10 11.56
C TRP A 380 -9.99 1.06 11.32
N LEU A 381 -10.05 -0.05 12.03
CA LEU A 381 -9.23 -1.23 11.79
C LEU A 381 -10.15 -2.44 11.66
N ALA A 382 -10.14 -3.07 10.48
CA ALA A 382 -10.79 -4.34 10.20
C ALA A 382 -9.75 -5.44 10.03
N GLU A 383 -10.04 -6.61 10.57
CA GLU A 383 -9.31 -7.83 10.31
C GLU A 383 -10.25 -8.79 9.59
N ILE A 384 -9.81 -9.27 8.44
CA ILE A 384 -10.62 -10.02 7.48
C ILE A 384 -10.21 -11.49 7.59
N GLU A 385 -11.13 -12.33 8.06
CA GLU A 385 -10.89 -13.77 8.15
C GLU A 385 -10.81 -14.39 6.75
N GLU A 386 -10.01 -15.45 6.64
CA GLU A 386 -9.77 -16.16 5.37
C GLU A 386 -9.06 -15.35 4.25
N ALA A 387 -8.67 -14.11 4.48
CA ALA A 387 -7.92 -13.29 3.52
C ALA A 387 -6.41 -13.31 3.80
N GLY A 388 -5.62 -13.28 2.72
CA GLY A 388 -4.16 -13.16 2.76
C GLY A 388 -3.71 -11.71 2.63
N HIS A 389 -2.64 -11.47 1.89
CA HIS A 389 -2.15 -10.13 1.58
C HIS A 389 -3.06 -9.35 0.63
N MET A 390 -3.68 -10.06 -0.31
CA MET A 390 -4.59 -9.58 -1.36
C MET A 390 -5.97 -10.19 -1.18
#